data_AF-A0A1V5RUH4-F1
#
_entry.id   AF-A0A1V5RUH4-F1
#
_cell.length_a   1.000
_cell.length_b   1.000
_cell.length_c   1.000
_cell.angle_alpha   90.00
_cell.angle_beta   90.00
_cell.angle_gamma   90.00
#
_symmetry.space_group_name_H-M   'P 1'
#
loop_
_entity.id
_entity.type
_entity.pdbx_description
1 polymer ?
#
loop_
_entity_poly.entity_id
_entity_poly.type
_entity_poly.pdbx_seq_one_letter_code
_entity_poly.pdbx_strand_id
1 'polypeptide(L)'
;MGHRTLSLALVWRALFLDAAAYEDLRDDDNPFVEGLYLVVLLGVATALLNLIGQALHWASVPSLSAIEAVVLRNVQQQAWWPSIANDPAALQAFTERWDFSWRVIPALSDAPGPLRAALNIIVWPFTGMLSWLAYGVLAYLFGRLLGGRGSLNQTLGATALALTPWIFHALGVIPYVAIGGAVGFWQLILRYKAVRTAHVLPWGRAAAATALPYLVYLLLAALALLFSAPLTALLVALLAGR
;
A
#
# COMPACT_ATOMS: atom_id res chain seq x y z
N MET A 1 -1.68 15.97 32.97
CA MET A 1 -1.03 16.09 31.65
C MET A 1 -0.23 14.81 31.46
N GLY A 2 -0.76 13.85 30.70
CA GLY A 2 -0.13 12.54 30.50
C GLY A 2 1.21 12.69 29.78
N HIS A 3 2.22 11.98 30.26
CA HIS A 3 3.52 11.89 29.58
C HIS A 3 3.29 11.19 28.24
N ARG A 4 3.54 11.87 27.12
CA ARG A 4 3.50 11.21 25.80
C ARG A 4 4.57 10.12 25.77
N THR A 5 4.15 8.86 25.71
CA THR A 5 5.04 7.69 25.62
C THR A 5 5.66 7.54 24.23
N LEU A 6 5.03 8.13 23.21
CA LEU A 6 5.55 8.13 21.85
C LEU A 6 6.81 9.00 21.72
N SER A 7 7.91 8.30 21.48
CA SER A 7 9.22 8.88 21.20
C SER A 7 9.89 8.14 20.04
N LEU A 8 10.86 8.78 19.39
CA LEU A 8 11.74 8.11 18.43
C LEU A 8 12.44 6.89 19.06
N ALA A 9 12.74 6.96 20.36
CA ALA A 9 13.30 5.84 21.11
C ALA A 9 12.33 4.65 21.15
N LEU A 10 11.03 4.88 21.37
CA LEU A 10 10.02 3.82 21.35
C LEU A 10 9.94 3.14 19.97
N VAL A 11 9.90 3.94 18.90
CA VAL A 11 9.89 3.47 17.50
C VAL A 11 11.11 2.59 17.23
N TRP A 12 12.29 3.05 17.62
CA TRP A 12 13.54 2.33 17.43
C TRP A 12 13.59 1.03 18.24
N ARG A 13 13.24 1.08 19.54
CA ARG A 13 13.19 -0.08 20.42
C ARG A 13 12.23 -1.16 19.87
N ALA A 14 11.04 -0.75 19.44
CA ALA A 14 10.07 -1.65 18.85
C ALA A 14 10.58 -2.27 17.53
N LEU A 15 11.23 -1.48 16.67
CA LEU A 15 11.83 -1.98 15.43
C LEU A 15 12.83 -3.13 15.67
N PHE A 16 13.50 -3.13 16.83
CA PHE A 16 14.44 -4.17 17.27
C PHE A 16 13.84 -5.14 18.30
N LEU A 17 12.51 -5.30 18.33
CA LEU A 17 11.79 -6.30 19.12
C LEU A 17 11.95 -6.19 20.66
N ASP A 18 12.33 -5.02 21.17
CA ASP A 18 12.40 -4.75 22.61
C ASP A 18 11.01 -4.98 23.24
N ALA A 19 10.92 -5.95 24.16
CA ALA A 19 9.68 -6.33 24.81
C ALA A 19 9.05 -5.16 25.55
N ALA A 20 9.86 -4.36 26.22
CA ALA A 20 9.39 -3.27 27.05
C ALA A 20 8.72 -2.18 26.21
N ALA A 21 9.16 -1.93 24.96
CA ALA A 21 8.48 -0.96 24.10
C ALA A 21 7.02 -1.36 23.78
N TYR A 22 6.74 -2.66 23.63
CA TYR A 22 5.37 -3.14 23.42
C TYR A 22 4.56 -3.14 24.71
N GLU A 23 5.19 -3.41 25.85
CA GLU A 23 4.55 -3.37 27.17
C GLU A 23 4.21 -1.92 27.54
N ASP A 24 5.15 -0.98 27.38
CA ASP A 24 5.00 0.46 27.60
C ASP A 24 3.78 1.00 26.83
N LEU A 25 3.65 0.70 25.53
CA LEU A 25 2.52 1.18 24.74
C LEU A 25 1.21 0.43 25.05
N ARG A 26 1.28 -0.86 25.40
CA ARG A 26 0.10 -1.65 25.78
C ARG A 26 -0.50 -1.11 27.09
N ASP A 27 0.36 -0.73 28.02
CA ASP A 27 -0.02 -0.35 29.38
C ASP A 27 -0.18 1.18 29.53
N ASP A 28 -0.09 1.93 28.43
CA ASP A 28 -0.40 3.35 28.35
C ASP A 28 -1.86 3.64 28.74
N ASP A 29 -2.13 4.90 29.15
CA ASP A 29 -3.48 5.37 29.47
C ASP A 29 -4.43 5.26 28.26
N ASN A 30 -3.93 5.47 27.03
CA ASN A 30 -4.71 5.35 25.81
C ASN A 30 -3.90 4.75 24.64
N PRO A 31 -3.68 3.42 24.65
CA PRO A 31 -2.86 2.72 23.65
C PRO A 31 -3.32 2.94 22.21
N PHE A 32 -4.63 3.02 21.98
CA PHE A 32 -5.25 3.24 20.68
C PHE A 32 -4.91 4.61 20.12
N VAL A 33 -5.01 5.67 20.93
CA VAL A 33 -4.73 7.03 20.47
C VAL A 33 -3.24 7.19 20.17
N GLU A 34 -2.37 6.66 21.03
CA GLU A 34 -0.93 6.67 20.76
C GLU A 34 -0.59 5.81 19.53
N GLY A 35 -1.20 4.64 19.38
CA GLY A 35 -1.07 3.81 18.19
C GLY A 35 -1.53 4.52 16.91
N LEU A 36 -2.68 5.19 16.95
CA LEU A 36 -3.23 5.97 15.83
C LEU A 36 -2.28 7.12 15.45
N TYR A 37 -1.79 7.87 16.44
CA TYR A 37 -0.83 8.95 16.20
C TYR A 37 0.42 8.42 15.52
N LEU A 38 0.97 7.28 15.99
CA LEU A 38 2.12 6.64 15.37
C LEU A 38 1.84 6.22 13.91
N VAL A 39 0.70 5.59 13.64
CA VAL A 39 0.31 5.15 12.29
C VAL A 39 0.19 6.35 11.35
N VAL A 40 -0.46 7.43 11.79
CA VAL A 40 -0.60 8.66 11.02
C VAL A 40 0.76 9.30 10.76
N LEU A 41 1.62 9.40 11.79
CA LEU A 41 2.96 9.97 11.66
C LEU A 41 3.81 9.20 10.65
N LEU A 42 3.86 7.87 10.77
CA LEU A 42 4.59 7.00 9.84
C LEU A 42 3.99 7.06 8.43
N GLY A 43 2.66 7.06 8.32
CA GLY A 43 1.95 7.17 7.05
C GLY A 43 2.29 8.48 6.31
N VAL A 44 2.20 9.62 7.00
CA VAL A 44 2.53 10.93 6.43
C VAL A 44 4.02 11.01 6.07
N ALA A 45 4.92 10.59 6.96
CA ALA A 45 6.35 10.61 6.70
C ALA A 45 6.72 9.77 5.46
N THR A 46 6.19 8.55 5.36
CA THR A 46 6.43 7.69 4.19
C THR A 46 5.79 8.20 2.91
N ALA A 47 4.62 8.82 2.99
CA ALA A 47 3.96 9.42 1.84
C ALA A 47 4.78 10.59 1.27
N LEU A 48 5.33 11.46 2.13
CA LEU A 48 6.20 12.56 1.72
C LEU A 48 7.49 12.07 1.08
N LEU A 49 8.11 11.03 1.64
CA LEU A 49 9.32 10.44 1.06
C LEU A 49 9.04 9.79 -0.29
N ASN A 50 7.89 9.11 -0.43
CA ASN A 50 7.45 8.58 -1.72
C ASN A 50 7.23 9.68 -2.75
N LEU A 51 6.66 10.82 -2.35
CA LEU A 51 6.47 11.97 -3.24
C LEU A 51 7.80 12.46 -3.81
N ILE A 52 8.84 12.58 -2.96
CA ILE A 52 10.19 12.96 -3.39
C ILE A 52 10.75 11.94 -4.39
N GLY A 53 10.63 10.64 -4.09
CA GLY A 53 11.07 9.58 -5.00
C GLY A 53 10.35 9.61 -6.35
N GLN A 54 9.03 9.83 -6.34
CA GLN A 54 8.22 9.95 -7.55
C GLN A 54 8.57 11.19 -8.36
N ALA A 55 8.83 12.33 -7.71
CA ALA A 55 9.27 13.55 -8.37
C ALA A 55 10.65 13.39 -9.01
N LEU A 56 11.60 12.76 -8.32
CA LEU A 56 12.93 12.44 -8.85
C LEU A 56 12.85 11.47 -10.02
N HIS A 57 12.02 10.43 -9.90
CA HIS A 57 11.79 9.47 -10.98
C HIS A 57 11.17 10.16 -12.19
N TRP A 58 10.11 10.95 -12.00
CA TRP A 58 9.47 11.75 -13.05
C TRP A 58 10.46 12.70 -13.75
N ALA A 59 11.34 13.34 -12.99
CA ALA A 59 12.37 14.22 -13.55
C ALA A 59 13.48 13.46 -14.30
N SER A 60 13.65 12.16 -14.05
CA SER A 60 14.72 11.33 -14.62
C SER A 60 14.29 10.50 -15.83
N VAL A 61 12.99 10.32 -16.06
CA VAL A 61 12.47 9.62 -17.26
C VAL A 61 12.23 10.60 -18.41
N PRO A 62 12.47 10.19 -19.68
CA PRO A 62 12.13 10.99 -20.85
C PRO A 62 10.64 11.37 -20.86
N SER A 63 10.32 12.56 -21.39
CA SER A 63 8.92 12.96 -21.53
C SER A 63 8.17 11.97 -22.42
N LEU A 64 6.89 11.71 -22.09
CA LEU A 64 6.05 10.82 -22.90
C LEU A 64 6.00 11.25 -24.37
N SER A 65 5.96 12.56 -24.62
CA SER A 65 6.00 13.13 -25.98
C SER A 65 7.29 12.82 -26.74
N ALA A 66 8.43 12.75 -26.04
CA ALA A 66 9.69 12.37 -26.67
C ALA A 66 9.69 10.88 -27.05
N ILE A 67 9.11 10.03 -26.19
CA ILE A 67 8.93 8.60 -26.49
C ILE A 67 7.97 8.45 -27.68
N GLU A 68 6.81 9.11 -27.63
CA GLU A 68 5.82 9.10 -28.72
C GLU A 68 6.43 9.50 -30.06
N ALA A 69 7.19 10.60 -30.10
CA ALA A 69 7.82 11.06 -31.32
C ALA A 69 8.83 10.05 -31.89
N VAL A 70 9.57 9.34 -31.03
CA VAL A 70 10.48 8.27 -31.46
C VAL A 70 9.69 7.07 -31.98
N VAL A 71 8.64 6.63 -31.30
CA VAL A 71 7.82 5.50 -31.77
C VAL A 71 7.13 5.85 -33.08
N LEU A 72 6.53 7.04 -33.19
CA LEU A 72 5.88 7.51 -34.42
C LEU A 72 6.88 7.53 -35.57
N ARG A 73 8.10 8.05 -35.35
CA ARG A 73 9.15 8.04 -36.36
C ARG A 73 9.49 6.63 -36.83
N ASN A 74 9.61 5.66 -35.92
CA ASN A 74 9.88 4.27 -36.28
C ASN A 74 8.71 3.60 -37.02
N VAL A 75 7.47 3.96 -36.66
CA VAL A 75 6.26 3.53 -37.37
C VAL A 75 6.23 4.10 -38.80
N GLN A 76 6.59 5.38 -38.95
CA GLN A 76 6.66 6.07 -40.24
C GLN A 76 7.73 5.52 -41.18
N GLN A 77 8.74 4.85 -40.64
CA GLN A 77 9.80 4.20 -41.42
C GLN A 77 9.43 2.79 -41.91
N GLN A 78 8.27 2.26 -41.52
CA GLN A 78 7.84 0.93 -41.95
C GLN A 78 7.44 0.93 -43.43
N ALA A 79 7.69 -0.20 -44.11
CA ALA A 79 7.40 -0.35 -45.54
C ALA A 79 5.91 -0.16 -45.90
N TRP A 80 5.00 -0.38 -44.95
CA TRP A 80 3.57 -0.18 -45.11
C TRP A 80 3.12 1.27 -44.87
N TRP A 81 3.93 2.12 -44.24
CA TRP A 81 3.52 3.49 -43.90
C TRP A 81 3.05 4.32 -45.10
N PRO A 82 3.70 4.25 -46.29
CA PRO A 82 3.23 4.99 -47.47
C PRO A 82 1.79 4.65 -47.89
N SER A 83 1.29 3.42 -47.61
CA SER A 83 -0.09 3.08 -47.97
C SER A 83 -1.13 3.78 -47.08
N ILE A 84 -0.76 4.12 -45.84
CA ILE A 84 -1.59 4.93 -44.94
C ILE A 84 -1.40 6.43 -45.23
N ALA A 85 -0.14 6.88 -45.39
CA ALA A 85 0.18 8.30 -45.54
C ALA A 85 -0.38 8.93 -46.82
N ASN A 86 -0.52 8.14 -47.89
CA ASN A 86 -1.06 8.59 -49.17
C ASN A 86 -2.60 8.57 -49.24
N ASP A 87 -3.28 8.00 -48.23
CA ASP A 87 -4.74 7.99 -48.11
C ASP A 87 -5.18 8.94 -46.99
N PRO A 88 -5.82 10.09 -47.31
CA PRO A 88 -6.26 11.06 -46.30
C PRO A 88 -7.19 10.46 -45.23
N ALA A 89 -8.07 9.53 -45.60
CA ALA A 89 -9.03 8.93 -44.67
C ALA A 89 -8.31 7.96 -43.71
N ALA A 90 -7.37 7.15 -44.23
CA ALA A 90 -6.57 6.25 -43.42
C ALA A 90 -5.63 7.01 -42.47
N LEU A 91 -5.02 8.11 -42.93
CA LEU A 91 -4.15 8.96 -42.11
C LEU A 91 -4.92 9.62 -40.97
N GLN A 92 -6.14 10.11 -41.23
CA GLN A 92 -6.99 10.67 -40.18
C GLN A 92 -7.36 9.61 -39.14
N ALA A 93 -7.84 8.44 -39.57
CA ALA A 93 -8.19 7.34 -38.69
C ALA A 93 -7.00 6.85 -37.85
N PHE A 94 -5.80 6.81 -38.44
CA PHE A 94 -4.56 6.49 -37.73
C PHE A 94 -4.28 7.54 -36.65
N THR A 95 -4.32 8.84 -37.00
CA THR A 95 -3.99 9.93 -36.08
C THR A 95 -4.94 9.98 -34.89
N GLU A 96 -6.26 9.87 -35.12
CA GLU A 96 -7.25 9.84 -34.05
C GLU A 96 -7.02 8.66 -33.09
N ARG A 97 -6.69 7.48 -33.64
CA ARG A 97 -6.44 6.28 -32.84
C ARG A 97 -5.11 6.36 -32.10
N TRP A 98 -4.08 6.90 -32.74
CA TRP A 98 -2.77 7.15 -32.15
C TRP A 98 -2.87 8.10 -30.97
N ASP A 99 -3.50 9.26 -31.15
CA ASP A 99 -3.73 10.27 -30.10
C ASP A 99 -4.51 9.69 -28.93
N PHE A 100 -5.57 8.92 -29.22
CA PHE A 100 -6.35 8.25 -28.17
C PHE A 100 -5.48 7.25 -27.39
N SER A 101 -4.69 6.43 -28.09
CA SER A 101 -3.80 5.45 -27.45
C SER A 101 -2.78 6.13 -26.53
N TRP A 102 -2.12 7.20 -26.97
CA TRP A 102 -1.13 7.91 -26.15
C TRP A 102 -1.74 8.70 -24.98
N ARG A 103 -3.03 9.06 -25.04
CA ARG A 103 -3.77 9.59 -23.89
C ARG A 103 -4.09 8.51 -22.85
N VAL A 104 -4.37 7.28 -23.29
CA VAL A 104 -4.80 6.18 -22.41
C VAL A 104 -3.62 5.40 -21.82
N ILE A 105 -2.52 5.24 -22.56
CA ILE A 105 -1.32 4.50 -22.11
C ILE A 105 -0.81 4.98 -20.75
N PRO A 106 -0.66 6.28 -20.45
CA PRO A 106 -0.19 6.74 -19.14
C PRO A 106 -1.16 6.43 -18.00
N ALA A 107 -2.47 6.37 -18.28
CA ALA A 107 -3.47 6.05 -17.29
C ALA A 107 -3.52 4.54 -16.97
N LEU A 108 -3.19 3.70 -17.96
CA LEU A 108 -3.14 2.24 -17.81
C LEU A 108 -1.76 1.72 -17.40
N SER A 109 -0.70 2.45 -17.71
CA SER A 109 0.65 2.18 -17.23
C SER A 109 0.84 2.80 -15.86
N ASP A 110 1.77 2.24 -15.08
CA ASP A 110 2.14 2.83 -13.79
C ASP A 110 3.04 4.07 -13.97
N ALA A 111 2.78 4.84 -15.03
CA ALA A 111 3.57 6.00 -15.38
C ALA A 111 3.47 7.07 -14.27
N PRO A 112 4.60 7.64 -13.85
CA PRO A 112 4.60 8.67 -12.82
C PRO A 112 3.85 9.91 -13.31
N GLY A 113 2.85 10.35 -12.55
CA GLY A 113 2.03 11.51 -12.86
C GLY A 113 1.86 12.41 -11.62
N PRO A 114 1.97 13.74 -11.75
CA PRO A 114 1.95 14.66 -10.61
C PRO A 114 0.63 14.63 -9.84
N LEU A 115 -0.51 14.45 -10.53
CA LEU A 115 -1.82 14.31 -9.89
C LEU A 115 -1.91 13.01 -9.06
N ARG A 116 -1.43 11.89 -9.61
CA ARG A 116 -1.45 10.60 -8.90
C ARG A 116 -0.52 10.62 -7.70
N ALA A 117 0.65 11.25 -7.84
CA ALA A 117 1.58 11.48 -6.74
C ALA A 117 0.94 12.34 -5.63
N ALA A 118 0.23 13.41 -5.98
CA ALA A 118 -0.48 14.26 -5.03
C ALA A 118 -1.61 13.50 -4.31
N LEU A 119 -2.41 12.71 -5.03
CA LEU A 119 -3.45 11.88 -4.43
C LEU A 119 -2.87 10.82 -3.48
N ASN A 120 -1.71 10.26 -3.84
CA ASN A 120 -1.05 9.24 -3.02
C ASN A 120 -0.64 9.78 -1.64
N ILE A 121 -0.42 11.09 -1.48
CA ILE A 121 -0.13 11.71 -0.18
C ILE A 121 -1.27 11.48 0.83
N ILE A 122 -2.51 11.47 0.35
CA ILE A 122 -3.71 11.31 1.19
C ILE A 122 -4.13 9.85 1.25
N VAL A 123 -4.11 9.17 0.09
CA VAL A 123 -4.56 7.78 -0.01
C VAL A 123 -3.65 6.86 0.80
N TRP A 124 -2.33 7.04 0.73
CA TRP A 124 -1.38 6.13 1.38
C TRP A 124 -1.53 6.07 2.92
N PRO A 125 -1.51 7.19 3.66
CA PRO A 125 -1.72 7.16 5.11
C PRO A 125 -3.10 6.62 5.48
N PHE A 126 -4.13 6.95 4.70
CA PHE A 126 -5.50 6.51 4.97
C PHE A 126 -5.66 5.00 4.78
N THR A 127 -5.18 4.45 3.67
CA THR A 127 -5.16 3.00 3.43
C THR A 127 -4.33 2.29 4.49
N GLY A 128 -3.20 2.88 4.87
CA GLY A 128 -2.37 2.40 5.96
C GLY A 128 -3.12 2.28 7.29
N MET A 129 -3.81 3.34 7.68
CA MET A 129 -4.66 3.38 8.87
C MET A 129 -5.78 2.34 8.81
N LEU A 130 -6.50 2.27 7.70
CA LEU A 130 -7.60 1.32 7.53
C LEU A 130 -7.10 -0.13 7.58
N SER A 131 -5.96 -0.42 6.96
CA SER A 131 -5.35 -1.75 7.01
C SER A 131 -4.87 -2.14 8.41
N TRP A 132 -4.31 -1.20 9.17
CA TRP A 132 -3.92 -1.40 10.56
C TRP A 132 -5.14 -1.66 11.45
N LEU A 133 -6.21 -0.87 11.32
CA LEU A 133 -7.46 -1.08 12.04
C LEU A 133 -8.06 -2.46 11.74
N ALA A 134 -8.20 -2.79 10.45
CA ALA A 134 -8.73 -4.07 10.03
C ALA A 134 -7.89 -5.23 10.58
N TYR A 135 -6.56 -5.13 10.52
CA TYR A 135 -5.66 -6.15 11.03
C TYR A 135 -5.78 -6.28 12.55
N GLY A 136 -5.70 -5.16 13.27
CA GLY A 136 -5.73 -5.15 14.74
C GLY A 136 -7.06 -5.67 15.29
N VAL A 137 -8.19 -5.37 14.64
CA VAL A 137 -9.50 -5.95 15.00
C VAL A 137 -9.50 -7.46 14.80
N LEU A 138 -9.05 -7.97 13.65
CA LEU A 138 -8.99 -9.41 13.41
C LEU A 138 -8.02 -10.11 14.38
N ALA A 139 -6.85 -9.51 14.61
CA ALA A 139 -5.86 -10.03 15.55
C ALA A 139 -6.40 -10.04 16.99
N TYR A 140 -7.18 -9.03 17.39
CA TYR A 140 -7.89 -9.02 18.66
C TYR A 140 -8.89 -10.16 18.75
N LEU A 141 -9.74 -10.34 17.72
CA LEU A 141 -10.74 -11.41 17.71
C LEU A 141 -10.09 -12.79 17.82
N PHE A 142 -9.11 -13.10 16.98
CA PHE A 142 -8.40 -14.38 17.05
C PHE A 142 -7.57 -14.53 18.33
N GLY A 143 -6.97 -13.45 18.83
CA GLY A 143 -6.27 -13.42 20.11
C GLY A 143 -7.20 -13.80 21.26
N ARG A 144 -8.42 -13.25 21.30
CA ARG A 144 -9.46 -13.58 22.29
C ARG A 144 -9.96 -15.02 22.12
N LEU A 145 -10.24 -15.46 20.89
CA LEU A 145 -10.69 -16.83 20.59
C LEU A 145 -9.68 -17.89 21.03
N LEU A 146 -8.38 -17.57 20.98
CA LEU A 146 -7.29 -18.46 21.42
C LEU A 146 -6.95 -18.33 22.91
N GLY A 147 -7.81 -17.65 23.69
CA GLY A 147 -7.70 -17.54 25.15
C GLY A 147 -6.85 -16.36 25.65
N GLY A 148 -6.58 -15.38 24.80
CA GLY A 148 -5.82 -14.18 25.12
C GLY A 148 -6.56 -13.21 26.04
N ARG A 149 -5.81 -12.44 26.83
CA ARG A 149 -6.37 -11.52 27.85
C ARG A 149 -6.38 -10.04 27.47
N GLY A 150 -5.75 -9.68 26.35
CA GLY A 150 -5.66 -8.30 25.87
C GLY A 150 -7.01 -7.72 25.44
N SER A 151 -7.18 -6.43 25.69
CA SER A 151 -8.31 -5.64 25.17
C SER A 151 -8.06 -5.18 23.72
N LEU A 152 -9.12 -4.77 23.01
CA LEU A 152 -8.98 -4.24 21.66
C LEU A 152 -8.07 -3.00 21.61
N ASN A 153 -8.20 -2.12 22.61
CA ASN A 153 -7.39 -0.91 22.74
C ASN A 153 -5.89 -1.25 22.80
N GLN A 154 -5.53 -2.19 23.68
CA GLN A 154 -4.18 -2.71 23.84
C GLN A 154 -3.65 -3.37 22.56
N THR A 155 -4.46 -4.16 21.87
CA THR A 155 -4.07 -4.82 20.63
C THR A 155 -3.82 -3.82 19.51
N LEU A 156 -4.69 -2.82 19.35
CA LEU A 156 -4.51 -1.76 18.35
C LEU A 156 -3.25 -0.95 18.63
N GLY A 157 -3.05 -0.49 19.87
CA GLY A 157 -1.82 0.21 20.27
C GLY A 157 -0.56 -0.60 19.99
N ALA A 158 -0.46 -1.82 20.53
CA ALA A 158 0.71 -2.66 20.33
C ALA A 158 0.97 -2.99 18.84
N THR A 159 -0.07 -3.24 18.05
CA THR A 159 0.08 -3.56 16.61
C THR A 159 0.48 -2.35 15.76
N ALA A 160 0.28 -1.11 16.25
CA ALA A 160 0.78 0.09 15.58
C ALA A 160 2.31 0.11 15.52
N LEU A 161 3.00 -0.39 16.56
CA LEU A 161 4.46 -0.54 16.58
C LEU A 161 4.98 -1.50 15.51
N ALA A 162 4.14 -2.38 14.99
CA ALA A 162 4.53 -3.22 13.87
C ALA A 162 4.60 -2.47 12.53
N LEU A 163 4.14 -1.21 12.48
CA LEU A 163 4.33 -0.34 11.32
C LEU A 163 5.68 0.38 11.33
N THR A 164 6.46 0.30 12.41
CA THR A 164 7.78 0.95 12.50
C THR A 164 8.74 0.65 11.33
N PRO A 165 8.73 -0.53 10.66
CA PRO A 165 9.57 -0.78 9.49
C PRO A 165 9.24 0.11 8.29
N TRP A 166 8.11 0.82 8.32
CA TRP A 166 7.73 1.73 7.26
C TRP A 166 8.74 2.85 7.03
N ILE A 167 9.54 3.21 8.04
CA ILE A 167 10.65 4.15 7.85
C ILE A 167 11.59 3.71 6.72
N PHE A 168 11.71 2.40 6.46
CA PHE A 168 12.55 1.90 5.38
C PHE A 168 11.98 2.19 3.99
N HIS A 169 10.69 2.48 3.84
CA HIS A 169 10.14 2.92 2.55
C HIS A 169 10.84 4.18 2.00
N ALA A 170 11.54 4.95 2.85
CA ALA A 170 12.47 6.01 2.45
C ALA A 170 13.51 5.54 1.41
N LEU A 171 13.98 4.30 1.52
CA LEU A 171 14.98 3.73 0.62
C LEU A 171 14.44 3.50 -0.79
N GLY A 172 13.12 3.55 -0.98
CA GLY A 172 12.48 3.50 -2.30
C GLY A 172 12.79 4.70 -3.21
N VAL A 173 13.43 5.75 -2.68
CA VAL A 173 13.99 6.85 -3.48
C VAL A 173 15.17 6.38 -4.35
N ILE A 174 15.87 5.33 -3.92
CA ILE A 174 17.00 4.79 -4.67
C ILE A 174 16.46 3.87 -5.78
N PRO A 175 16.73 4.15 -7.07
CA PRO A 175 16.28 3.29 -8.16
C PRO A 175 16.76 1.84 -7.95
N TYR A 176 15.89 0.88 -8.29
CA TYR A 176 16.17 -0.57 -8.24
C TYR A 176 16.35 -1.20 -6.85
N VAL A 177 16.17 -0.44 -5.75
CA VAL A 177 16.16 -1.01 -4.40
C VAL A 177 14.80 -1.64 -4.07
N ALA A 178 14.75 -2.97 -3.99
CA ALA A 178 13.56 -3.73 -3.64
C ALA A 178 13.59 -4.18 -2.17
N ILE A 179 12.90 -3.45 -1.30
CA ILE A 179 12.83 -3.74 0.15
C ILE A 179 11.47 -4.27 0.62
N GLY A 180 10.46 -4.29 -0.25
CA GLY A 180 9.07 -4.59 0.14
C GLY A 180 8.91 -5.95 0.82
N GLY A 181 9.56 -6.99 0.31
CA GLY A 181 9.51 -8.34 0.90
C GLY A 181 10.14 -8.39 2.30
N ALA A 182 11.30 -7.77 2.47
CA ALA A 182 11.99 -7.70 3.76
C ALA A 182 11.19 -6.88 4.80
N VAL A 183 10.65 -5.72 4.40
CA VAL A 183 9.79 -4.88 5.24
C VAL A 183 8.52 -5.62 5.67
N GLY A 184 7.86 -6.30 4.74
CA GLY A 184 6.64 -7.07 5.02
C GLY A 184 6.89 -8.26 5.95
N PHE A 185 7.99 -8.98 5.74
CA PHE A 185 8.39 -10.09 6.62
C PHE A 185 8.75 -9.59 8.03
N TRP A 186 9.50 -8.49 8.14
CA TRP A 186 9.85 -7.90 9.43
C TRP A 186 8.60 -7.40 10.16
N GLN A 187 7.70 -6.72 9.46
CA GLN A 187 6.40 -6.30 9.98
C GLN A 187 5.58 -7.49 10.53
N LEU A 188 5.62 -8.66 9.89
CA LEU A 188 4.94 -9.86 10.40
C LEU A 188 5.52 -10.32 11.75
N ILE A 189 6.85 -10.30 11.90
CA ILE A 189 7.53 -10.65 13.16
C ILE A 189 7.16 -9.65 14.26
N LEU A 190 7.13 -8.35 13.94
CA LEU A 190 6.71 -7.31 14.88
C LEU A 190 5.23 -7.46 15.27
N ARG A 191 4.35 -7.82 14.32
CA ARG A 191 2.95 -8.13 14.61
C ARG A 191 2.82 -9.33 15.56
N TYR A 192 3.61 -10.38 15.34
CA TYR A 192 3.66 -11.51 16.27
C TYR A 192 4.05 -11.08 17.69
N LYS A 193 5.09 -10.25 17.82
CA LYS A 193 5.51 -9.70 19.11
C LYS A 193 4.39 -8.86 19.74
N ALA A 194 3.78 -7.96 18.99
CA ALA A 194 2.66 -7.13 19.44
C ALA A 194 1.48 -7.96 19.97
N VAL A 195 1.00 -8.93 19.19
CA VAL A 195 -0.13 -9.79 19.55
C VAL A 195 0.21 -10.63 20.78
N ARG A 196 1.42 -11.19 20.83
CA ARG A 196 1.89 -11.97 21.98
C ARG A 196 1.89 -11.14 23.26
N THR A 197 2.43 -9.93 23.21
CA THR A 197 2.51 -9.02 24.37
C THR A 197 1.12 -8.52 24.78
N ALA A 198 0.28 -8.11 23.82
CA ALA A 198 -1.07 -7.62 24.08
C ALA A 198 -1.94 -8.69 24.75
N HIS A 199 -1.90 -9.93 24.25
CA HIS A 199 -2.79 -10.99 24.71
C HIS A 199 -2.18 -11.96 25.74
N VAL A 200 -0.88 -11.85 26.05
CA VAL A 200 -0.14 -12.75 26.95
C VAL A 200 -0.32 -14.22 26.53
N LEU A 201 -0.22 -14.48 25.23
CA LEU A 201 -0.42 -15.80 24.65
C LEU A 201 0.88 -16.63 24.65
N PRO A 202 0.79 -17.97 24.77
CA PRO A 202 1.93 -18.84 24.46
C PRO A 202 2.26 -18.74 22.97
N TRP A 203 3.52 -19.04 22.63
CA TRP A 203 4.10 -18.77 21.30
C TRP A 203 3.24 -19.31 20.14
N GLY A 204 2.75 -20.55 20.20
CA GLY A 204 1.98 -21.16 19.10
C GLY A 204 0.63 -20.49 18.88
N ARG A 205 -0.06 -20.09 19.96
CA ARG A 205 -1.34 -19.38 19.86
C ARG A 205 -1.15 -17.94 19.40
N ALA A 206 -0.08 -17.27 19.84
CA ALA A 206 0.28 -15.96 19.34
C ALA A 206 0.60 -15.99 17.83
N ALA A 207 1.34 -17.00 17.37
CA ALA A 207 1.62 -17.21 15.95
C ALA A 207 0.33 -17.41 15.14
N ALA A 208 -0.58 -18.27 15.61
CA ALA A 208 -1.88 -18.47 14.98
C ALA A 208 -2.71 -17.17 14.95
N ALA A 209 -2.84 -16.45 16.07
CA ALA A 209 -3.55 -15.18 16.14
C ALA A 209 -2.97 -14.11 15.20
N THR A 210 -1.67 -14.19 14.90
CA THR A 210 -0.98 -13.28 13.97
C THR A 210 -1.24 -13.65 12.52
N ALA A 211 -1.28 -14.95 12.20
CA ALA A 211 -1.41 -15.48 10.84
C ALA A 211 -2.88 -15.54 10.34
N LEU A 212 -3.83 -15.85 11.22
CA LEU A 212 -5.25 -16.00 10.87
C LEU A 212 -5.87 -14.77 10.16
N PRO A 213 -5.57 -13.50 10.55
CA PRO A 213 -6.03 -12.34 9.79
C PRO A 213 -5.64 -12.38 8.30
N TYR A 214 -4.46 -12.89 7.96
CA TYR A 214 -4.03 -13.01 6.57
C TYR A 214 -4.80 -14.11 5.82
N LEU A 215 -5.16 -15.21 6.49
CA LEU A 215 -6.05 -16.21 5.89
C LEU A 215 -7.42 -15.63 5.58
N VAL A 216 -7.95 -14.76 6.45
CA VAL A 216 -9.19 -14.02 6.17
C VAL A 216 -9.02 -13.11 4.96
N TYR A 217 -7.92 -12.36 4.86
CA TYR A 217 -7.63 -11.53 3.68
C TYR A 217 -7.53 -12.34 2.39
N LEU A 218 -6.85 -13.48 2.43
CA LEU A 218 -6.74 -14.38 1.27
C LEU A 218 -8.11 -14.93 0.85
N LEU A 219 -8.96 -15.32 1.82
CA LEU A 219 -10.31 -15.78 1.55
C LEU A 219 -11.16 -14.67 0.91
N LEU A 220 -11.13 -13.45 1.48
CA LEU A 220 -11.86 -12.30 0.93
C LEU A 220 -11.37 -11.94 -0.47
N ALA A 221 -10.06 -12.00 -0.71
CA ALA A 221 -9.48 -11.77 -2.04
C ALA A 221 -9.91 -12.85 -3.04
N ALA A 222 -9.89 -14.13 -2.66
CA ALA A 222 -10.35 -15.22 -3.50
C ALA A 222 -11.85 -15.09 -3.86
N LEU A 223 -12.69 -14.70 -2.89
CA LEU A 223 -14.10 -14.43 -3.13
C LEU A 223 -14.28 -13.23 -4.07
N ALA A 224 -13.58 -12.12 -3.82
CA ALA A 224 -13.64 -10.96 -4.71
C ALA A 224 -13.25 -11.30 -6.15
N LEU A 225 -12.21 -12.11 -6.35
CA LEU A 225 -11.80 -12.57 -7.67
C LEU A 225 -12.87 -13.46 -8.32
N LEU A 226 -13.40 -14.45 -7.57
CA LEU A 226 -14.42 -15.37 -8.05
C LEU A 226 -15.71 -14.65 -8.49
N PHE A 227 -16.10 -13.61 -7.76
CA PHE A 227 -17.31 -12.84 -8.03
C PHE A 227 -17.09 -11.63 -8.94
N SER A 228 -15.85 -11.27 -9.30
CA SER A 228 -15.56 -10.07 -10.10
C SER A 228 -16.18 -10.14 -11.50
N ALA A 229 -15.95 -11.24 -12.24
CA ALA A 229 -16.47 -11.46 -13.59
C ALA A 229 -18.02 -11.44 -13.68
N PRO A 230 -18.78 -12.18 -12.84
CA PRO A 230 -20.25 -12.11 -12.87
C PRO A 230 -20.78 -10.74 -12.44
N LEU A 231 -20.10 -10.02 -11.54
CA LEU A 231 -20.50 -8.65 -11.16
C LEU A 231 -20.34 -7.68 -12.34
N THR A 232 -19.22 -7.76 -13.06
CA THR A 232 -19.00 -6.95 -14.27
C THR A 232 -19.98 -7.31 -15.37
N ALA A 233 -20.27 -8.60 -15.58
CA ALA A 233 -21.26 -9.04 -16.57
C ALA A 233 -22.67 -8.52 -16.25
N LEU A 234 -23.06 -8.55 -14.96
CA LEU A 234 -24.34 -7.99 -14.49
C LEU A 234 -24.40 -6.47 -14.69
N LEU A 235 -23.35 -5.74 -14.33
CA LEU A 235 -23.27 -4.29 -14.51
C LEU A 235 -23.35 -3.90 -16.00
N VAL A 236 -22.64 -4.63 -16.87
CA VAL A 236 -22.72 -4.42 -18.32
C VAL A 236 -24.11 -4.71 -18.84
N ALA A 237 -24.75 -5.81 -18.42
CA ALA A 237 -26.11 -6.14 -18.82
C ALA A 237 -27.14 -5.07 -18.38
N LEU A 238 -26.99 -4.51 -17.16
CA LEU A 238 -27.84 -3.44 -16.65
C LEU A 238 -27.63 -2.10 -17.36
N LEU A 239 -26.41 -1.83 -17.84
CA LEU A 239 -26.08 -0.63 -18.60
C LEU A 239 -26.44 -0.74 -20.08
N ALA A 240 -26.39 -1.94 -20.68
CA ALA A 240 -26.75 -2.20 -22.07
C ALA A 240 -28.26 -2.39 -22.28
N GLY A 241 -29.02 -2.66 -21.21
CA GLY A 241 -30.48 -2.75 -21.22
C GLY A 241 -31.20 -1.39 -21.05
N ARG A 242 -30.47 -0.28 -21.16
CA ARG A 242 -30.97 1.11 -21.18
C ARG A 242 -30.53 1.78 -22.47
#